data_AF-A0A968MVS4-F1
#
_entry.id   AF-A0A968MVS4-F1
#
_cell.length_a   1.000
_cell.length_b   1.000
_cell.length_c   1.000
_cell.angle_alpha   90.00
_cell.angle_beta   90.00
_cell.angle_gamma   90.00
#
_symmetry.space_group_name_H-M   'P 1'
#
loop_
_entity.id
_entity.type
_entity.pdbx_description
1 polymer ?
#
loop_
_entity_poly.entity_id
_entity_poly.type
_entity_poly.pdbx_seq_one_letter_code
_entity_poly.pdbx_strand_id
1 'polypeptide(L)'
;MIDSTGSADVAIAAGASYEFVDASSVAVQGAGLPPVKLNDHYNNTDYTFTDDTDVHDVTRTIVTGTHKFNGIYDVGKLPQTRERRRIISDYRVTAMDMVNKRNYSDTISFHYSSFDTHGYTIDPYFIITPPADSSVNMFVNVPLRALLPKNLENIIVTGLGAGAERDAMPIIRMQPCLQNQGFSVGMLAASSAKAGKNFRSVDIGNVQKEIVNLGILPKESASNATAYPPSDDQIRTAIRAMTNNFEQIELVLWDKVRGLKLLKEEFNQTSDTNLKTKCAIILGFYGDADVCTVLKEEANRFQDWDKGWNYAACISLGCRPGTSTE
;
A
#
# COMPACT_ATOMS: atom_id res chain seq x y z
N MET A 1 20.47 11.48 9.56
CA MET A 1 20.66 10.34 8.65
C MET A 1 19.41 10.19 7.80
N ILE A 2 19.56 10.07 6.48
CA ILE A 2 18.45 9.72 5.56
C ILE A 2 18.76 8.31 5.05
N ASP A 3 17.91 7.34 5.38
CA ASP A 3 18.00 5.98 4.89
C ASP A 3 17.16 5.83 3.62
N SER A 4 17.88 5.77 2.49
CA SER A 4 17.32 5.55 1.15
C SER A 4 17.81 4.24 0.53
N THR A 5 18.16 3.25 1.35
CA THR A 5 18.53 1.89 0.90
C THR A 5 17.39 1.16 0.19
N GLY A 6 16.15 1.59 0.47
CA GLY A 6 14.93 1.01 -0.06
C GLY A 6 14.44 -0.22 0.73
N SER A 7 15.20 -0.75 1.68
CA SER A 7 14.80 -1.84 2.59
C SER A 7 15.07 -1.49 4.07
N ALA A 8 15.21 -0.19 4.36
CA ALA A 8 15.44 0.36 5.69
C ALA A 8 16.68 -0.20 6.42
N ASP A 9 17.72 -0.60 5.69
CA ASP A 9 18.85 -1.36 6.23
C ASP A 9 19.59 -0.59 7.34
N VAL A 10 19.75 0.73 7.17
CA VAL A 10 20.46 1.58 8.14
C VAL A 10 19.62 1.78 9.39
N ALA A 11 18.32 2.04 9.24
CA ALA A 11 17.41 2.20 10.37
C ALA A 11 17.28 0.90 11.18
N ILE A 12 17.17 -0.25 10.50
CA ILE A 12 17.09 -1.57 11.15
C ILE A 12 18.40 -1.89 11.87
N ALA A 13 19.56 -1.64 11.24
CA ALA A 13 20.86 -1.79 11.90
C ALA A 13 21.01 -0.89 13.13
N ALA A 14 20.35 0.28 13.14
CA ALA A 14 20.30 1.19 14.28
C ALA A 14 19.26 0.78 15.36
N GLY A 15 18.55 -0.33 15.18
CA GLY A 15 17.60 -0.88 16.15
C GLY A 15 16.12 -0.61 15.84
N ALA A 16 15.77 -0.15 14.63
CA ALA A 16 14.37 0.00 14.24
C ALA A 16 13.68 -1.37 14.12
N SER A 17 12.48 -1.49 14.68
CA SER A 17 11.58 -2.60 14.35
C SER A 17 11.07 -2.47 12.91
N TYR A 18 10.75 -3.60 12.28
CA TYR A 18 10.28 -3.64 10.90
C TYR A 18 9.25 -4.75 10.68
N GLU A 19 8.51 -4.64 9.58
CA GLU A 19 7.62 -5.65 9.01
C GLU A 19 8.22 -6.17 7.69
N PHE A 20 8.05 -7.46 7.45
CA PHE A 20 8.35 -8.12 6.18
C PHE A 20 7.38 -9.29 5.96
N VAL A 21 7.46 -9.96 4.82
CA VAL A 21 6.69 -11.19 4.58
C VAL A 21 7.10 -12.24 5.61
N ASP A 22 6.10 -12.90 6.20
CA ASP A 22 6.28 -13.99 7.14
C ASP A 22 5.47 -15.23 6.68
N ALA A 23 5.43 -16.27 7.51
CA ALA A 23 4.75 -17.52 7.18
C ALA A 23 3.20 -17.40 7.12
N SER A 24 2.62 -16.23 7.45
CA SER A 24 1.16 -16.05 7.44
C SER A 24 0.59 -15.86 6.03
N SER A 25 1.40 -15.49 5.05
CA SER A 25 0.96 -15.24 3.68
C SER A 25 2.01 -15.59 2.65
N VAL A 26 1.56 -16.15 1.52
CA VAL A 26 2.40 -16.40 0.33
C VAL A 26 2.41 -15.21 -0.64
N ALA A 27 1.78 -14.08 -0.26
CA ALA A 27 1.70 -12.89 -1.10
C ALA A 27 3.06 -12.18 -1.15
N VAL A 28 3.81 -12.44 -2.22
CA VAL A 28 5.07 -11.75 -2.54
C VAL A 28 4.86 -10.96 -3.83
N GLN A 29 5.49 -9.79 -3.93
CA GLN A 29 5.49 -9.02 -5.17
C GLN A 29 6.57 -9.51 -6.13
N GLY A 30 6.24 -9.51 -7.41
CA GLY A 30 7.11 -9.85 -8.51
C GLY A 30 8.39 -9.01 -8.53
N ALA A 31 9.46 -9.66 -8.92
CA ALA A 31 10.80 -9.13 -9.00
C ALA A 31 11.40 -9.46 -10.37
N GLY A 32 12.52 -8.82 -10.66
CA GLY A 32 13.27 -9.08 -11.86
C GLY A 32 14.70 -8.62 -11.72
N LEU A 33 15.47 -8.89 -12.76
CA LEU A 33 16.79 -8.33 -12.94
C LEU A 33 16.91 -7.93 -14.41
N PRO A 34 17.09 -6.65 -14.75
CA PRO A 34 17.06 -6.20 -16.12
C PRO A 34 18.39 -6.52 -16.84
N PRO A 35 18.41 -6.67 -18.16
CA PRO A 35 19.65 -6.59 -18.92
C PRO A 35 20.21 -5.17 -18.91
N VAL A 36 21.52 -5.01 -19.07
CA VAL A 36 22.15 -3.71 -19.31
C VAL A 36 22.46 -3.56 -20.80
N LYS A 37 21.75 -2.63 -21.44
CA LYS A 37 21.97 -2.25 -22.84
C LYS A 37 22.37 -0.78 -22.91
N LEU A 38 23.38 -0.49 -23.72
CA LEU A 38 23.78 0.90 -23.98
C LEU A 38 22.61 1.67 -24.61
N ASN A 39 22.43 2.92 -24.20
CA ASN A 39 21.33 3.82 -24.61
C ASN A 39 19.93 3.40 -24.16
N ASP A 40 19.82 2.44 -23.25
CA ASP A 40 18.56 2.13 -22.61
C ASP A 40 18.36 3.03 -21.38
N HIS A 41 17.17 3.60 -21.27
CA HIS A 41 16.84 4.62 -20.26
C HIS A 41 15.78 4.14 -19.27
N TYR A 42 15.07 3.05 -19.56
CA TYR A 42 14.04 2.51 -18.69
C TYR A 42 13.90 1.00 -18.87
N ASN A 43 14.34 0.26 -17.85
CA ASN A 43 14.19 -1.19 -17.80
C ASN A 43 13.48 -1.59 -16.51
N ASN A 44 12.22 -2.00 -16.65
CA ASN A 44 11.46 -2.59 -15.56
C ASN A 44 11.15 -4.04 -15.92
N THR A 45 11.74 -4.97 -15.19
CA THR A 45 11.51 -6.40 -15.38
C THR A 45 10.69 -6.99 -14.25
N ASP A 46 9.86 -7.95 -14.61
CA ASP A 46 9.05 -8.72 -13.67
C ASP A 46 8.87 -10.14 -14.21
N TYR A 47 9.64 -11.10 -13.69
CA TYR A 47 9.62 -12.48 -14.20
C TYR A 47 9.99 -13.53 -13.15
N THR A 48 10.28 -13.12 -11.91
CA THR A 48 10.66 -14.03 -10.83
C THR A 48 10.20 -13.47 -9.49
N PHE A 49 10.46 -14.20 -8.42
CA PHE A 49 10.36 -13.71 -7.05
C PHE A 49 11.75 -13.71 -6.45
N THR A 50 12.02 -12.78 -5.52
CA THR A 50 13.32 -12.68 -4.88
C THR A 50 13.14 -12.17 -3.46
N ASP A 51 13.59 -12.96 -2.50
CA ASP A 51 13.81 -12.49 -1.13
C ASP A 51 15.14 -11.72 -1.09
N ASP A 52 15.09 -10.40 -0.93
CA ASP A 52 16.30 -9.57 -0.86
C ASP A 52 17.01 -9.61 0.50
N THR A 53 16.46 -10.35 1.46
CA THR A 53 17.09 -10.61 2.75
C THR A 53 17.92 -11.90 2.75
N ASP A 54 17.74 -12.77 1.75
CA ASP A 54 18.51 -14.00 1.56
C ASP A 54 19.55 -13.86 0.45
N VAL A 55 20.83 -13.92 0.82
CA VAL A 55 21.95 -13.84 -0.13
C VAL A 55 21.94 -14.96 -1.17
N HIS A 56 21.43 -16.15 -0.82
CA HIS A 56 21.33 -17.27 -1.77
C HIS A 56 20.24 -17.02 -2.80
N ASP A 57 19.11 -16.46 -2.38
CA ASP A 57 18.03 -16.05 -3.28
C ASP A 57 18.48 -14.91 -4.20
N VAL A 58 19.09 -13.85 -3.67
CA VAL A 58 19.69 -12.78 -4.48
C VAL A 58 20.68 -13.32 -5.50
N THR A 59 21.56 -14.25 -5.08
CA THR A 59 22.53 -14.89 -5.99
C THR A 59 21.82 -15.72 -7.07
N ARG A 60 20.78 -16.48 -6.70
CA ARG A 60 19.94 -17.22 -7.65
C ARG A 60 19.37 -16.28 -8.70
N THR A 61 18.79 -15.15 -8.29
CA THR A 61 18.20 -14.16 -9.21
C THR A 61 19.22 -13.60 -10.18
N ILE A 62 20.44 -13.32 -9.74
CA ILE A 62 21.53 -12.88 -10.62
C ILE A 62 21.88 -13.97 -11.64
N VAL A 63 22.09 -15.20 -11.20
CA VAL A 63 22.44 -16.34 -12.08
C VAL A 63 21.31 -16.65 -13.08
N THR A 64 20.05 -16.61 -12.64
CA THR A 64 18.90 -16.81 -13.52
C THR A 64 18.75 -15.66 -14.51
N GLY A 65 19.01 -14.42 -14.07
CA GLY A 65 18.98 -13.25 -14.94
C GLY A 65 20.00 -13.33 -16.08
N THR A 66 21.24 -13.73 -15.79
CA THR A 66 22.28 -13.88 -16.83
C THR A 66 21.93 -14.97 -17.85
N HIS A 67 21.31 -16.07 -17.42
CA HIS A 67 20.80 -17.11 -18.33
C HIS A 67 19.60 -16.63 -19.15
N LYS A 68 18.66 -15.92 -18.53
CA LYS A 68 17.45 -15.40 -19.20
C LYS A 68 17.81 -14.42 -20.33
N PHE A 69 18.80 -13.56 -20.09
CA PHE A 69 19.27 -12.57 -21.06
C PHE A 69 20.58 -13.01 -21.73
N ASN A 70 20.64 -14.28 -22.15
CA ASN A 70 21.79 -14.82 -22.87
C ASN A 70 22.16 -13.95 -24.09
N GLY A 71 23.45 -13.68 -24.27
CA GLY A 71 23.96 -12.81 -25.34
C GLY A 71 23.98 -11.31 -25.00
N ILE A 72 23.48 -10.90 -23.82
CA ILE A 72 23.75 -9.57 -23.27
C ILE A 72 25.03 -9.61 -22.44
N TYR A 73 25.85 -8.56 -22.53
CA TYR A 73 27.12 -8.47 -21.82
C TYR A 73 26.96 -8.45 -20.29
N ASP A 74 25.97 -7.70 -19.78
CA ASP A 74 25.77 -7.51 -18.34
C ASP A 74 24.28 -7.40 -17.97
N VAL A 75 23.97 -7.60 -16.69
CA VAL A 75 22.63 -7.46 -16.09
C VAL A 75 22.65 -6.42 -14.98
N GLY A 76 21.48 -6.05 -14.45
CA GLY A 76 21.37 -5.08 -13.36
C GLY A 76 22.18 -5.50 -12.14
N LYS A 77 22.67 -4.51 -11.37
CA LYS A 77 23.49 -4.75 -10.17
C LYS A 77 22.67 -5.15 -8.95
N LEU A 78 21.41 -4.73 -8.90
CA LEU A 78 20.50 -4.98 -7.79
C LEU A 78 19.22 -5.60 -8.35
N PRO A 79 18.74 -6.72 -7.78
CA PRO A 79 17.40 -7.21 -8.07
C PRO A 79 16.36 -6.11 -7.87
N GLN A 80 15.43 -6.02 -8.82
CA GLN A 80 14.30 -5.10 -8.79
C GLN A 80 13.19 -5.69 -7.92
N THR A 81 13.50 -5.91 -6.64
CA THR A 81 12.52 -6.36 -5.64
C THR A 81 11.54 -5.25 -5.29
N ARG A 82 10.26 -5.59 -5.25
CA ARG A 82 9.16 -4.70 -4.83
C ARG A 82 8.66 -5.01 -3.42
N GLU A 83 8.84 -6.24 -2.97
CA GLU A 83 8.60 -6.64 -1.60
C GLU A 83 9.88 -6.41 -0.79
N ARG A 84 9.83 -5.50 0.18
CA ARG A 84 10.99 -5.08 0.98
C ARG A 84 10.59 -4.86 2.43
N ARG A 85 11.57 -4.88 3.33
CA ARG A 85 11.35 -4.58 4.75
C ARG A 85 10.87 -3.13 4.90
N ARG A 86 9.84 -2.94 5.72
CA ARG A 86 9.24 -1.64 6.03
C ARG A 86 9.39 -1.36 7.51
N ILE A 87 9.79 -0.16 7.89
CA ILE A 87 9.89 0.18 9.31
C ILE A 87 8.53 0.14 10.02
N ILE A 88 8.55 -0.21 11.30
CA ILE A 88 7.50 0.21 12.23
C ILE A 88 7.71 1.69 12.51
N SER A 89 6.97 2.54 11.80
CA SER A 89 7.03 4.00 11.91
C SER A 89 6.07 4.55 12.96
N ASP A 90 6.22 5.83 13.31
CA ASP A 90 5.28 6.56 14.18
C ASP A 90 3.84 6.52 13.65
N TYR A 91 3.68 6.38 12.33
CA TYR A 91 2.38 6.17 11.69
C TYR A 91 2.48 5.23 10.49
N ARG A 92 1.67 4.19 10.47
CA ARG A 92 1.60 3.24 9.37
C ARG A 92 0.49 3.67 8.40
N VAL A 93 0.83 4.09 7.19
CA VAL A 93 -0.16 4.42 6.15
C VAL A 93 -0.93 3.15 5.79
N THR A 94 -2.26 3.19 5.90
CA THR A 94 -3.11 2.03 5.62
C THR A 94 -3.70 2.09 4.20
N ALA A 95 -4.13 0.96 3.68
CA ALA A 95 -4.93 0.91 2.45
C ALA A 95 -6.18 1.79 2.57
N MET A 96 -6.81 1.80 3.76
CA MET A 96 -8.01 2.61 4.01
C MET A 96 -7.72 4.10 4.01
N ASP A 97 -6.57 4.55 4.50
CA ASP A 97 -6.18 5.96 4.37
C ASP A 97 -6.10 6.39 2.90
N MET A 98 -5.67 5.49 2.02
CA MET A 98 -5.53 5.77 0.59
C MET A 98 -6.86 5.80 -0.12
N VAL A 99 -7.71 4.80 0.12
CA VAL A 99 -9.06 4.73 -0.45
C VAL A 99 -9.90 5.93 0.01
N ASN A 100 -9.79 6.31 1.29
CA ASN A 100 -10.48 7.48 1.85
C ASN A 100 -9.79 8.82 1.57
N LYS A 101 -8.71 8.84 0.77
CA LYS A 101 -7.97 10.06 0.38
C LYS A 101 -7.59 10.92 1.59
N ARG A 102 -7.02 10.29 2.62
CA ARG A 102 -6.67 10.94 3.86
C ARG A 102 -5.63 12.04 3.64
N ASN A 103 -5.94 13.22 4.16
CA ASN A 103 -4.99 14.31 4.35
C ASN A 103 -4.45 14.29 5.78
N TYR A 104 -3.19 14.67 5.92
CA TYR A 104 -2.49 14.72 7.20
C TYR A 104 -2.03 16.14 7.49
N SER A 105 -2.00 16.51 8.77
CA SER A 105 -1.44 17.80 9.19
C SER A 105 0.05 17.91 8.87
N ASP A 106 0.73 16.78 8.78
CA ASP A 106 2.17 16.67 8.52
C ASP A 106 2.47 15.95 7.19
N THR A 107 1.58 16.05 6.19
CA THR A 107 1.87 15.56 4.82
C THR A 107 3.21 16.10 4.34
N ILE A 108 4.13 15.21 3.98
CA ILE A 108 5.46 15.56 3.43
C ILE A 108 5.59 15.20 1.96
N SER A 109 4.80 14.23 1.49
CA SER A 109 4.85 13.76 0.10
C SER A 109 3.47 13.50 -0.46
N PHE A 110 3.32 13.77 -1.75
CA PHE A 110 2.12 13.56 -2.54
C PHE A 110 2.43 12.59 -3.68
N HIS A 111 1.58 11.57 -3.80
CA HIS A 111 1.75 10.47 -4.72
C HIS A 111 0.56 10.44 -5.68
N TYR A 112 0.85 10.36 -6.98
CA TYR A 112 -0.15 10.19 -8.03
C TYR A 112 0.25 9.00 -8.91
N SER A 113 -0.46 7.90 -8.74
CA SER A 113 -0.07 6.60 -9.28
C SER A 113 -1.23 5.62 -9.27
N SER A 114 -1.13 4.57 -10.08
CA SER A 114 -2.09 3.48 -10.10
C SER A 114 -1.76 2.38 -9.10
N PHE A 115 -2.74 1.51 -8.85
CA PHE A 115 -2.59 0.35 -7.99
C PHE A 115 -1.82 -0.77 -8.71
N ASP A 116 -0.49 -0.60 -8.83
CA ASP A 116 0.41 -1.53 -9.54
C ASP A 116 1.03 -2.58 -8.58
N THR A 117 0.22 -3.52 -8.11
CA THR A 117 0.60 -4.44 -7.01
C THR A 117 1.73 -5.41 -7.37
N HIS A 118 1.76 -5.94 -8.60
CA HIS A 118 2.67 -7.03 -8.99
C HIS A 118 2.63 -8.24 -8.01
N GLY A 119 1.51 -8.47 -7.33
CA GLY A 119 1.36 -9.56 -6.37
C GLY A 119 -0.07 -9.63 -5.84
N TYR A 120 -0.38 -10.66 -5.06
CA TYR A 120 -1.68 -10.78 -4.41
C TYR A 120 -1.92 -9.63 -3.43
N THR A 121 -3.13 -9.07 -3.40
CA THR A 121 -3.59 -8.24 -2.28
C THR A 121 -3.92 -9.14 -1.09
N ILE A 122 -3.71 -8.63 0.12
CA ILE A 122 -3.94 -9.35 1.38
C ILE A 122 -4.99 -8.70 2.27
N ASP A 123 -5.27 -7.40 2.10
CA ASP A 123 -6.33 -6.73 2.87
C ASP A 123 -7.70 -7.24 2.37
N PRO A 124 -8.57 -7.78 3.27
CA PRO A 124 -9.87 -8.30 2.86
C PRO A 124 -10.76 -7.28 2.15
N TYR A 125 -10.54 -5.98 2.36
CA TYR A 125 -11.20 -4.93 1.58
C TYR A 125 -11.03 -5.15 0.08
N PHE A 126 -9.82 -5.47 -0.39
CA PHE A 126 -9.54 -5.63 -1.82
C PHE A 126 -10.10 -6.93 -2.42
N ILE A 127 -10.56 -7.86 -1.57
CA ILE A 127 -11.30 -9.04 -2.02
C ILE A 127 -12.78 -8.68 -2.24
N ILE A 128 -13.34 -7.86 -1.35
CA ILE A 128 -14.74 -7.40 -1.41
C ILE A 128 -14.92 -6.35 -2.50
N THR A 129 -13.99 -5.40 -2.55
CA THR A 129 -13.96 -4.27 -3.48
C THR A 129 -12.61 -4.30 -4.20
N PRO A 130 -12.51 -5.03 -5.33
CA PRO A 130 -11.28 -5.10 -6.10
C PRO A 130 -10.76 -3.71 -6.45
N PRO A 131 -9.43 -3.51 -6.42
CA PRO A 131 -8.85 -2.24 -6.82
C PRO A 131 -9.24 -1.91 -8.26
N ALA A 132 -9.36 -0.61 -8.55
CA ALA A 132 -9.60 -0.14 -9.91
C ALA A 132 -8.49 -0.64 -10.85
N ASP A 133 -8.80 -0.70 -12.14
CA ASP A 133 -7.82 -1.09 -13.17
C ASP A 133 -6.54 -0.25 -13.06
N SER A 134 -5.39 -0.84 -13.42
CA SER A 134 -4.08 -0.21 -13.32
C SER A 134 -3.92 1.06 -14.18
N SER A 135 -4.89 1.37 -15.04
CA SER A 135 -4.97 2.66 -15.76
C SER A 135 -5.56 3.80 -14.92
N VAL A 136 -6.17 3.49 -13.77
CA VAL A 136 -6.78 4.48 -12.87
C VAL A 136 -5.77 4.90 -11.83
N ASN A 137 -5.39 6.18 -11.87
CA ASN A 137 -4.51 6.76 -10.88
C ASN A 137 -5.30 7.24 -9.65
N MET A 138 -4.65 7.15 -8.49
CA MET A 138 -5.12 7.63 -7.21
C MET A 138 -4.17 8.69 -6.66
N PHE A 139 -4.73 9.62 -5.88
CA PHE A 139 -3.96 10.59 -5.12
C PHE A 139 -3.81 10.11 -3.68
N VAL A 140 -2.58 10.02 -3.21
CA VAL A 140 -2.27 9.59 -1.84
C VAL A 140 -1.28 10.55 -1.21
N ASN A 141 -1.62 11.00 -0.01
CA ASN A 141 -0.73 11.78 0.83
C ASN A 141 0.03 10.87 1.80
N VAL A 142 1.32 11.11 1.97
CA VAL A 142 2.18 10.40 2.91
C VAL A 142 2.64 11.39 3.98
N PRO A 143 2.34 11.12 5.27
CA PRO A 143 2.73 11.99 6.36
C PRO A 143 4.19 11.78 6.74
N LEU A 144 4.83 12.81 7.29
CA LEU A 144 6.21 12.76 7.79
C LEU A 144 6.40 11.60 8.76
N ARG A 145 5.48 11.43 9.72
CA ARG A 145 5.50 10.33 10.69
C ARG A 145 5.50 8.92 10.08
N ALA A 146 5.14 8.74 8.80
CA ALA A 146 5.30 7.45 8.11
C ALA A 146 6.74 7.13 7.72
N LEU A 147 7.59 8.15 7.64
CA LEU A 147 9.00 8.04 7.30
C LEU A 147 9.89 7.95 8.56
N LEU A 148 9.30 8.10 9.76
CA LEU A 148 10.03 8.18 11.01
C LEU A 148 9.93 6.85 11.78
N PRO A 149 11.03 6.08 11.94
CA PRO A 149 11.02 4.84 12.71
C PRO A 149 10.72 5.11 14.19
N LYS A 150 9.86 4.29 14.80
CA LYS A 150 9.53 4.43 16.23
C LYS A 150 10.79 4.31 17.08
N ASN A 151 10.84 5.06 18.17
CA ASN A 151 11.91 5.04 19.17
C ASN A 151 13.31 5.44 18.65
N LEU A 152 13.44 5.92 17.43
CA LEU A 152 14.70 6.44 16.87
C LEU A 152 14.58 7.92 16.51
N GLU A 153 15.59 8.68 16.89
CA GLU A 153 15.74 10.08 16.52
C GLU A 153 16.79 10.26 15.42
N ASN A 154 16.68 11.36 14.66
CA ASN A 154 17.64 11.76 13.62
C ASN A 154 17.88 10.74 12.48
N ILE A 155 17.00 9.74 12.35
CA ILE A 155 16.91 8.83 11.21
C ILE A 155 15.53 9.01 10.57
N ILE A 156 15.51 9.14 9.25
CA ILE A 156 14.30 9.16 8.42
C ILE A 156 14.48 8.14 7.30
N VAL A 157 13.45 7.35 7.00
CA VAL A 157 13.47 6.29 6.00
C VAL A 157 12.58 6.68 4.83
N THR A 158 13.09 6.50 3.62
CA THR A 158 12.39 6.83 2.37
C THR A 158 12.17 5.60 1.49
N GLY A 159 11.33 5.73 0.47
CA GLY A 159 11.10 4.67 -0.49
C GLY A 159 10.27 3.52 0.08
N LEU A 160 10.57 2.32 -0.41
CA LEU A 160 9.87 1.09 -0.02
C LEU A 160 10.10 0.71 1.44
N GLY A 161 11.10 1.31 2.10
CA GLY A 161 11.35 1.10 3.53
C GLY A 161 10.40 1.87 4.45
N ALA A 162 9.60 2.80 3.92
CA ALA A 162 8.67 3.62 4.71
C ALA A 162 7.55 2.78 5.37
N GLY A 163 7.01 3.29 6.47
CA GLY A 163 5.97 2.59 7.22
C GLY A 163 4.60 2.71 6.56
N ALA A 164 4.19 1.65 5.88
CA ALA A 164 2.88 1.49 5.27
C ALA A 164 2.44 0.02 5.30
N GLU A 165 1.13 -0.20 5.22
CA GLU A 165 0.58 -1.52 4.91
C GLU A 165 1.11 -2.01 3.56
N ARG A 166 1.24 -3.33 3.42
CA ARG A 166 1.75 -3.95 2.19
C ARG A 166 0.96 -3.49 0.96
N ASP A 167 -0.36 -3.50 1.04
CA ASP A 167 -1.24 -3.14 -0.07
C ASP A 167 -1.40 -1.62 -0.26
N ALA A 168 -0.86 -0.81 0.67
CA ALA A 168 -0.70 0.63 0.47
C ALA A 168 0.55 0.95 -0.38
N MET A 169 1.58 0.11 -0.26
CA MET A 169 2.89 0.34 -0.88
C MET A 169 2.86 0.49 -2.42
N PRO A 170 2.09 -0.31 -3.19
CA PRO A 170 2.03 -0.21 -4.66
C PRO A 170 1.79 1.20 -5.18
N ILE A 171 0.93 1.97 -4.52
CA ILE A 171 0.62 3.34 -4.91
C ILE A 171 1.77 4.26 -4.50
N ILE A 172 2.27 4.15 -3.27
CA ILE A 172 3.25 5.11 -2.76
C ILE A 172 4.71 4.84 -3.19
N ARG A 173 4.98 3.81 -4.00
CA ARG A 173 6.34 3.42 -4.42
C ARG A 173 6.73 3.75 -5.86
N MET A 174 5.86 4.38 -6.65
CA MET A 174 6.17 4.67 -8.05
C MET A 174 7.33 5.68 -8.16
N GLN A 175 8.22 5.47 -9.14
CA GLN A 175 9.47 6.23 -9.26
C GLN A 175 9.30 7.75 -9.21
N PRO A 176 8.34 8.38 -9.93
CA PRO A 176 8.14 9.83 -9.83
C PRO A 176 7.73 10.27 -8.43
N CYS A 177 6.94 9.46 -7.74
CA CYS A 177 6.51 9.76 -6.38
C CYS A 177 7.68 9.64 -5.40
N LEU A 178 8.56 8.65 -5.56
CA LEU A 178 9.75 8.53 -4.73
C LEU A 178 10.78 9.64 -4.96
N GLN A 179 10.89 10.15 -6.19
CA GLN A 179 11.70 11.34 -6.49
C GLN A 179 11.16 12.57 -5.74
N ASN A 180 9.83 12.77 -5.78
CA ASN A 180 9.18 13.85 -5.02
C ASN A 180 9.36 13.67 -3.51
N GLN A 181 9.18 12.46 -2.99
CA GLN A 181 9.41 12.14 -1.58
C GLN A 181 10.86 12.45 -1.16
N GLY A 182 11.84 12.00 -1.95
CA GLY A 182 13.26 12.27 -1.70
C GLY A 182 13.57 13.76 -1.69
N PHE A 183 13.00 14.54 -2.61
CA PHE A 183 13.14 15.99 -2.65
C PHE A 183 12.60 16.66 -1.37
N SER A 184 11.35 16.35 -0.99
CA SER A 184 10.73 16.89 0.24
C SER A 184 11.52 16.52 1.49
N VAL A 185 12.01 15.28 1.59
CA VAL A 185 12.84 14.84 2.73
C VAL A 185 14.21 15.53 2.74
N GLY A 186 14.81 15.78 1.58
CA GLY A 186 16.03 16.58 1.48
C GLY A 186 15.84 18.00 2.01
N MET A 187 14.73 18.66 1.65
CA MET A 187 14.37 19.98 2.18
C MET A 187 14.13 19.95 3.70
N LEU A 188 13.38 18.96 4.18
CA LEU A 188 13.17 18.74 5.61
C LEU A 188 14.50 18.59 6.36
N ALA A 189 15.44 17.82 5.82
CA ALA A 189 16.76 17.60 6.40
C ALA A 189 17.61 18.87 6.42
N ALA A 190 17.57 19.68 5.35
CA ALA A 190 18.23 20.97 5.33
C ALA A 190 17.66 21.92 6.40
N SER A 191 16.33 21.96 6.56
CA SER A 191 15.65 22.76 7.59
C SER A 191 15.96 22.27 9.01
N SER A 192 15.97 20.95 9.22
CA SER A 192 16.38 20.30 10.47
C SER A 192 17.82 20.66 10.85
N ALA A 193 18.76 20.54 9.92
CA ALA A 193 20.18 20.88 10.14
C ALA A 193 20.39 22.36 10.45
N LYS A 194 19.74 23.27 9.70
CA LYS A 194 19.83 24.73 9.94
C LYS A 194 19.26 25.13 11.30
N ALA A 195 18.17 24.49 11.72
CA ALA A 195 17.51 24.79 12.99
C ALA A 195 18.14 24.10 14.20
N GLY A 196 19.08 23.16 14.00
CA GLY A 196 19.62 22.32 15.08
C GLY A 196 18.56 21.45 15.76
N LYS A 197 17.52 21.04 15.02
CA LYS A 197 16.40 20.25 15.54
C LYS A 197 16.38 18.88 14.88
N ASN A 198 15.91 17.86 15.60
CA ASN A 198 15.65 16.55 14.99
C ASN A 198 14.44 16.60 14.03
N PHE A 199 14.23 15.53 13.24
CA PHE A 199 13.13 15.45 12.27
C PHE A 199 11.72 15.54 12.88
N ARG A 200 11.56 15.25 14.18
CA ARG A 200 10.26 15.34 14.87
C ARG A 200 9.94 16.74 15.37
N SER A 201 10.97 17.54 15.62
CA SER A 201 10.83 18.88 16.20
C SER A 201 10.99 20.01 15.18
N VAL A 202 11.30 19.69 13.93
CA VAL A 202 11.34 20.66 12.83
C VAL A 202 9.93 21.18 12.53
N ASP A 203 9.83 22.47 12.18
CA ASP A 203 8.56 23.08 11.79
C ASP A 203 8.16 22.60 10.39
N ILE A 204 7.40 21.51 10.35
CA ILE A 204 6.89 20.93 9.11
C ILE A 204 6.00 21.90 8.33
N GLY A 205 5.33 22.83 9.00
CA GLY A 205 4.47 23.82 8.34
C GLY A 205 5.26 24.78 7.45
N ASN A 206 6.48 25.17 7.85
CA ASN A 206 7.35 25.97 6.99
C ASN A 206 7.89 25.15 5.82
N VAL A 207 8.28 23.90 6.05
CA VAL A 207 8.72 23.00 4.98
C VAL A 207 7.59 22.77 3.97
N GLN A 208 6.36 22.52 4.43
CA GLN A 208 5.16 22.40 3.60
C GLN A 208 4.91 23.64 2.75
N LYS A 209 5.00 24.84 3.32
CA LYS A 209 4.88 26.09 2.55
C LYS A 209 5.92 26.18 1.44
N GLU A 210 7.17 25.83 1.72
CA GLU A 210 8.24 25.85 0.73
C GLU A 210 8.01 24.84 -0.40
N ILE A 211 7.69 23.57 -0.09
CA ILE A 211 7.41 22.55 -1.12
C ILE A 211 6.13 22.83 -1.91
N VAL A 212 5.14 23.51 -1.32
CA VAL A 212 3.95 24.01 -2.04
C VAL A 212 4.34 25.13 -3.01
N ASN A 213 5.16 26.09 -2.58
CA ASN A 213 5.62 27.18 -3.45
C ASN A 213 6.43 26.67 -4.65
N LEU A 214 7.11 25.53 -4.51
CA LEU A 214 7.84 24.85 -5.58
C LEU A 214 6.95 23.97 -6.47
N GLY A 215 5.67 23.81 -6.15
CA GLY A 215 4.73 22.98 -6.90
C GLY A 215 4.91 21.47 -6.71
N ILE A 216 5.66 21.04 -5.69
CA ILE A 216 5.93 19.62 -5.39
C ILE A 216 4.79 19.00 -4.57
N LEU A 217 4.22 19.78 -3.65
CA LEU A 217 3.06 19.39 -2.84
C LEU A 217 1.85 20.27 -3.20
N PRO A 218 0.68 19.70 -3.54
CA PRO A 218 -0.52 20.49 -3.73
C PRO A 218 -0.94 21.21 -2.43
N LYS A 219 -1.45 22.43 -2.55
CA LYS A 219 -1.79 23.29 -1.40
C LYS A 219 -2.83 22.64 -0.48
N GLU A 220 -3.79 21.94 -1.05
CA GLU A 220 -4.83 21.16 -0.37
C GLU A 220 -4.26 19.96 0.41
N SER A 221 -3.08 19.47 0.04
CA SER A 221 -2.41 18.37 0.74
C SER A 221 -1.58 18.86 1.93
N ALA A 222 -1.15 20.12 1.89
CA ALA A 222 -0.47 20.81 2.99
C ALA A 222 -1.42 21.40 4.05
N SER A 223 -2.73 21.41 3.81
CA SER A 223 -3.71 22.08 4.68
C SER A 223 -4.92 21.20 4.98
N ASN A 224 -5.26 21.09 6.27
CA ASN A 224 -6.41 20.38 6.84
C ASN A 224 -6.30 18.84 6.81
N ALA A 225 -6.01 18.26 7.97
CA ALA A 225 -6.13 16.82 8.16
C ALA A 225 -7.60 16.41 7.93
N THR A 226 -7.81 15.29 7.23
CA THR A 226 -9.16 14.73 7.12
C THR A 226 -9.65 14.33 8.51
N ALA A 227 -10.95 14.49 8.76
CA ALA A 227 -11.57 14.00 9.98
C ALA A 227 -11.45 12.47 10.04
N TYR A 228 -10.52 11.99 10.85
CA TYR A 228 -10.32 10.58 11.14
C TYR A 228 -10.09 10.39 12.64
N PRO A 229 -10.73 9.40 13.27
CA PRO A 229 -11.60 8.40 12.64
C PRO A 229 -13.06 8.89 12.43
N PRO A 230 -13.84 8.28 11.51
CA PRO A 230 -15.24 8.70 11.26
C PRO A 230 -16.11 8.54 12.51
N SER A 231 -17.17 9.33 12.68
CA SER A 231 -18.09 9.16 13.82
C SER A 231 -18.91 7.87 13.71
N ASP A 232 -19.46 7.39 14.83
CA ASP A 232 -20.32 6.20 14.83
C ASP A 232 -21.53 6.38 13.91
N ASP A 233 -22.11 7.58 13.86
CA ASP A 233 -23.23 7.91 12.96
C ASP A 233 -22.82 7.85 11.49
N GLN A 234 -21.60 8.31 11.14
CA GLN A 234 -21.06 8.19 9.79
C GLN A 234 -20.85 6.72 9.42
N ILE A 235 -20.30 5.91 10.34
CA ILE A 235 -20.10 4.47 10.11
C ILE A 235 -21.45 3.77 9.93
N ARG A 236 -22.46 4.03 10.77
CA ARG A 236 -23.79 3.42 10.64
C ARG A 236 -24.49 3.84 9.34
N THR A 237 -24.30 5.08 8.91
CA THR A 237 -24.82 5.56 7.62
C THR A 237 -24.15 4.81 6.47
N ALA A 238 -22.83 4.65 6.52
CA ALA A 238 -22.08 3.88 5.53
C ALA A 238 -22.52 2.42 5.49
N ILE A 239 -22.69 1.76 6.65
CA ILE A 239 -23.19 0.38 6.75
C ILE A 239 -24.52 0.23 6.01
N ARG A 240 -25.48 1.15 6.23
CA ARG A 240 -26.78 1.10 5.57
C ARG A 240 -26.70 1.32 4.06
N ALA A 241 -25.73 2.09 3.58
CA ALA A 241 -25.52 2.32 2.16
C ALA A 241 -24.99 1.09 1.40
N MET A 242 -24.33 0.15 2.10
CA MET A 242 -23.70 -1.04 1.48
C MET A 242 -24.69 -1.99 0.77
N THR A 243 -26.00 -1.84 0.99
CA THR A 243 -27.04 -2.60 0.27
C THR A 243 -26.90 -2.48 -1.25
N ASN A 244 -26.34 -1.36 -1.71
CA ASN A 244 -25.97 -1.15 -3.10
C ASN A 244 -24.48 -1.46 -3.28
N ASN A 245 -24.15 -2.67 -3.73
CA ASN A 245 -22.79 -3.07 -4.15
C ASN A 245 -21.64 -2.72 -3.18
N PHE A 246 -21.84 -2.84 -1.86
CA PHE A 246 -20.82 -2.51 -0.84
C PHE A 246 -20.33 -1.06 -0.88
N GLU A 247 -21.15 -0.13 -1.38
CA GLU A 247 -20.84 1.30 -1.34
C GLU A 247 -20.47 1.77 0.07
N GLN A 248 -19.43 2.61 0.16
CA GLN A 248 -18.93 3.22 1.39
C GLN A 248 -18.31 2.25 2.41
N ILE A 249 -18.01 1.01 2.03
CA ILE A 249 -17.33 0.05 2.91
C ILE A 249 -15.96 0.57 3.39
N GLU A 250 -15.28 1.42 2.62
CA GLU A 250 -14.03 2.08 3.00
C GLU A 250 -14.17 2.96 4.24
N LEU A 251 -15.36 3.56 4.48
CA LEU A 251 -15.63 4.35 5.68
C LEU A 251 -15.89 3.46 6.89
N VAL A 252 -16.55 2.31 6.68
CA VAL A 252 -16.78 1.31 7.72
C VAL A 252 -15.45 0.73 8.20
N LEU A 253 -14.56 0.41 7.27
CA LEU A 253 -13.30 -0.27 7.57
C LEU A 253 -12.13 0.68 7.91
N TRP A 254 -12.33 2.00 7.84
CA TRP A 254 -11.26 2.96 8.13
C TRP A 254 -10.75 2.87 9.56
N ASP A 255 -11.65 2.63 10.52
CA ASP A 255 -11.34 2.22 11.89
C ASP A 255 -11.82 0.79 12.09
N LYS A 256 -11.00 -0.18 11.65
CA LYS A 256 -11.38 -1.60 11.52
C LYS A 256 -12.04 -2.15 12.78
N VAL A 257 -11.49 -1.89 13.97
CA VAL A 257 -12.02 -2.43 15.24
C VAL A 257 -13.42 -1.90 15.53
N ARG A 258 -13.61 -0.58 15.42
CA ARG A 258 -14.90 0.04 15.70
C ARG A 258 -15.93 -0.22 14.61
N GLY A 259 -15.50 -0.19 13.35
CA GLY A 259 -16.29 -0.52 12.18
C GLY A 259 -16.91 -1.90 12.25
N LEU A 260 -16.08 -2.93 12.48
CA LEU A 260 -16.53 -4.32 12.58
C LEU A 260 -17.49 -4.53 13.77
N LYS A 261 -17.27 -3.82 14.90
CA LYS A 261 -18.21 -3.84 16.03
C LYS A 261 -19.59 -3.30 15.63
N LEU A 262 -19.65 -2.11 15.04
CA LEU A 262 -20.92 -1.48 14.62
C LEU A 262 -21.61 -2.30 13.53
N LEU A 263 -20.84 -2.90 12.63
CA LEU A 263 -21.31 -3.81 11.60
C LEU A 263 -21.97 -5.06 12.19
N LYS A 264 -21.37 -5.63 13.23
CA LYS A 264 -21.92 -6.78 13.95
C LYS A 264 -23.23 -6.45 14.68
N GLU A 265 -23.31 -5.27 15.28
CA GLU A 265 -24.56 -4.78 15.87
C GLU A 265 -25.67 -4.69 14.83
N GLU A 266 -25.40 -4.11 13.66
CA GLU A 266 -26.37 -4.01 12.57
C GLU A 266 -26.77 -5.39 12.04
N PHE A 267 -25.81 -6.31 11.84
CA PHE A 267 -26.08 -7.70 11.43
C PHE A 267 -27.07 -8.41 12.36
N ASN A 268 -26.96 -8.19 13.67
CA ASN A 268 -27.83 -8.81 14.67
C ASN A 268 -29.23 -8.17 14.73
N GLN A 269 -29.36 -6.89 14.39
CA GLN A 269 -30.59 -6.11 14.58
C GLN A 269 -31.42 -5.95 13.31
N THR A 270 -30.79 -5.95 12.14
CA THR A 270 -31.48 -5.65 10.88
C THR A 270 -32.46 -6.77 10.47
N SER A 271 -33.63 -6.36 10.01
CA SER A 271 -34.62 -7.21 9.36
C SER A 271 -34.47 -7.25 7.83
N ASP A 272 -33.60 -6.40 7.27
CA ASP A 272 -33.32 -6.39 5.83
C ASP A 272 -32.35 -7.53 5.49
N THR A 273 -32.86 -8.53 4.77
CA THR A 273 -32.08 -9.70 4.35
C THR A 273 -30.88 -9.33 3.48
N ASN A 274 -31.00 -8.35 2.59
CA ASN A 274 -29.89 -7.94 1.72
C ASN A 274 -28.78 -7.30 2.56
N LEU A 275 -29.12 -6.33 3.42
CA LEU A 275 -28.15 -5.72 4.33
C LEU A 275 -27.51 -6.77 5.24
N LYS A 276 -28.30 -7.68 5.79
CA LYS A 276 -27.79 -8.78 6.64
C LYS A 276 -26.78 -9.65 5.92
N THR A 277 -27.04 -10.03 4.67
CA THR A 277 -26.10 -10.78 3.83
C THR A 277 -24.83 -9.98 3.55
N LYS A 278 -24.93 -8.67 3.24
CA LYS A 278 -23.75 -7.81 3.03
C LYS A 278 -22.89 -7.71 4.29
N CYS A 279 -23.49 -7.49 5.45
CA CYS A 279 -22.77 -7.51 6.72
C CYS A 279 -22.10 -8.87 6.97
N ALA A 280 -22.80 -9.98 6.71
CA ALA A 280 -22.27 -11.32 6.86
C ALA A 280 -21.03 -11.57 6.00
N ILE A 281 -21.04 -11.12 4.74
CA ILE A 281 -19.90 -11.28 3.82
C ILE A 281 -18.67 -10.56 4.38
N ILE A 282 -18.81 -9.29 4.77
CA ILE A 282 -17.71 -8.50 5.30
C ILE A 282 -17.19 -9.12 6.60
N LEU A 283 -18.06 -9.40 7.57
CA LEU A 283 -17.68 -10.02 8.84
C LEU A 283 -16.99 -11.37 8.64
N GLY A 284 -17.46 -12.19 7.69
CA GLY A 284 -16.87 -13.48 7.35
C GLY A 284 -15.44 -13.35 6.79
N PHE A 285 -15.19 -12.38 5.92
CA PHE A 285 -13.84 -12.07 5.41
C PHE A 285 -12.89 -11.60 6.52
N TYR A 286 -13.42 -11.01 7.58
CA TYR A 286 -12.67 -10.62 8.78
C TYR A 286 -12.69 -11.69 9.90
N GLY A 287 -13.15 -12.90 9.60
CA GLY A 287 -13.01 -14.07 10.47
C GLY A 287 -14.11 -14.28 11.51
N ASP A 288 -15.24 -13.57 11.40
CA ASP A 288 -16.39 -13.78 12.30
C ASP A 288 -17.15 -15.07 11.95
N ALA A 289 -17.12 -16.06 12.84
CA ALA A 289 -17.74 -17.36 12.60
C ALA A 289 -19.27 -17.38 12.76
N ASP A 290 -19.87 -16.41 13.45
CA ASP A 290 -21.32 -16.45 13.72
C ASP A 290 -22.14 -16.20 12.46
N VAL A 291 -21.52 -15.63 11.42
CA VAL A 291 -22.16 -15.32 10.15
C VAL A 291 -22.21 -16.51 9.19
N CYS A 292 -21.54 -17.63 9.53
CA CYS A 292 -21.42 -18.80 8.66
C CYS A 292 -22.77 -19.39 8.25
N THR A 293 -23.77 -19.41 9.12
CA THR A 293 -25.11 -19.93 8.78
C THR A 293 -25.76 -19.09 7.68
N VAL A 294 -25.71 -17.76 7.82
CA VAL A 294 -26.26 -16.82 6.82
C VAL A 294 -25.53 -16.96 5.49
N LEU A 295 -24.20 -17.06 5.51
CA LEU A 295 -23.41 -17.24 4.29
C LEU A 295 -23.71 -18.57 3.58
N LYS A 296 -23.87 -19.67 4.33
CA LYS A 296 -24.24 -20.98 3.78
C LYS A 296 -25.63 -20.95 3.15
N GLU A 297 -26.60 -20.36 3.84
CA GLU A 297 -27.96 -20.21 3.32
C GLU A 297 -28.00 -19.39 2.03
N GLU A 298 -27.24 -18.29 1.98
CA GLU A 298 -27.13 -17.47 0.78
C GLU A 298 -26.46 -18.22 -0.39
N ALA A 299 -25.34 -18.91 -0.13
CA ALA A 299 -24.64 -19.68 -1.14
C ALA A 299 -25.53 -20.78 -1.75
N ASN A 300 -26.35 -21.45 -0.92
CA ASN A 300 -27.26 -22.50 -1.36
C ASN A 300 -28.42 -21.99 -2.25
N ARG A 301 -28.64 -20.67 -2.36
CA ARG A 301 -29.64 -20.10 -3.28
C ARG A 301 -29.18 -20.12 -4.74
N PHE A 302 -27.88 -20.19 -4.97
CA PHE A 302 -27.32 -20.26 -6.32
C PHE A 302 -27.36 -21.72 -6.78
N GLN A 303 -28.04 -21.98 -7.90
CA GLN A 303 -28.13 -23.32 -8.48
C GLN A 303 -26.90 -23.68 -9.33
N ASP A 304 -26.25 -22.66 -9.90
CA ASP A 304 -25.07 -22.78 -10.74
C ASP A 304 -23.98 -21.85 -10.22
N TRP A 305 -22.73 -22.28 -10.38
CA TRP A 305 -21.57 -21.40 -10.23
C TRP A 305 -21.42 -20.55 -11.48
N ASP A 306 -20.90 -19.34 -11.33
CA ASP A 306 -20.46 -18.57 -12.49
C ASP A 306 -19.26 -19.27 -13.16
N LYS A 307 -18.72 -18.67 -14.22
CA LYS A 307 -17.56 -19.23 -14.92
C LYS A 307 -16.30 -19.31 -14.05
N GLY A 308 -16.36 -18.80 -12.82
CA GLY A 308 -15.21 -18.54 -11.98
C GLY A 308 -14.30 -17.48 -12.59
N TRP A 309 -13.27 -17.13 -11.84
CA TRP A 309 -12.20 -16.31 -12.36
C TRP A 309 -11.07 -17.21 -12.87
N ASN A 310 -10.67 -17.04 -14.14
CA ASN A 310 -9.52 -17.75 -14.67
C ASN A 310 -8.23 -16.97 -14.33
N TYR A 311 -7.51 -17.42 -13.30
CA TYR A 311 -6.25 -16.83 -12.84
C TYR A 311 -5.05 -17.14 -13.79
N ALA A 312 -5.21 -16.96 -15.10
CA ALA A 312 -4.23 -17.40 -16.10
C ALA A 312 -3.08 -16.41 -16.41
N ALA A 313 -3.11 -15.18 -15.89
CA ALA A 313 -2.03 -14.21 -16.10
C ALA A 313 -1.08 -14.20 -14.88
N CYS A 314 0.20 -14.46 -15.13
CA CYS A 314 1.28 -14.49 -14.13
C CYS A 314 1.19 -13.34 -13.09
N ILE A 315 1.32 -13.73 -11.81
CA ILE A 315 1.84 -12.90 -10.69
C ILE A 315 0.97 -11.69 -10.27
N SER A 316 -0.22 -11.48 -10.85
CA SER A 316 -1.14 -10.45 -10.37
C SER A 316 -2.60 -10.84 -10.53
N LEU A 317 -3.33 -10.88 -9.41
CA LEU A 317 -4.75 -10.51 -9.45
C LEU A 317 -4.82 -8.99 -9.55
N GLY A 318 -4.66 -8.48 -10.77
CA GLY A 318 -4.67 -7.04 -11.01
C GLY A 318 -4.27 -6.56 -12.41
N CYS A 319 -4.39 -7.36 -13.49
CA CYS A 319 -4.23 -6.86 -14.87
C CYS A 319 -4.96 -7.70 -15.95
N ARG A 320 -5.81 -6.99 -16.72
CA ARG A 320 -6.52 -7.26 -18.02
C ARG A 320 -7.83 -8.09 -18.09
N PRO A 321 -8.89 -7.53 -18.72
CA PRO A 321 -9.46 -8.09 -19.94
C PRO A 321 -8.61 -7.64 -21.14
N GLY A 322 -7.96 -8.59 -21.83
CA GLY A 322 -7.26 -8.30 -23.07
C GLY A 322 -8.25 -7.81 -24.12
N THR A 323 -7.99 -6.62 -24.69
CA THR A 323 -8.37 -6.37 -26.07
C THR A 323 -7.67 -7.39 -26.94
N SER A 324 -8.47 -8.17 -27.64
CA SER A 324 -8.07 -8.93 -28.82
C SER A 324 -7.20 -8.06 -29.74
N THR A 325 -5.99 -8.52 -29.99
CA THR A 325 -5.31 -8.27 -31.27
C THR A 325 -4.72 -9.59 -31.71
N GLU A 326 -5.16 -10.02 -32.88
CA GLU A 326 -4.58 -11.06 -33.73
C GLU A 326 -3.06 -10.94 -33.86
#